data_AF-A0A5K1BNR7-F1
#
_entry.id   AF-A0A5K1BNR7-F1
#
_cell.length_a   1.000
_cell.length_b   1.000
_cell.length_c   1.000
_cell.angle_alpha   90.00
_cell.angle_beta   90.00
_cell.angle_gamma   90.00
#
_symmetry.space_group_name_H-M   'P 1'
#
loop_
_entity.id
_entity.type
_entity.pdbx_description
1 polymer ?
#
loop_
_entity_poly.entity_id
_entity_poly.type
_entity_poly.pdbx_seq_one_letter_code
_entity_poly.pdbx_strand_id
1 'polypeptide(L)'
;VLGASWYLISIERQTTCWKRECRREVTAVCYSSFLYCNTLNDSDRKAWANVTQVFDRCDPQTSKIFSYGIFADALSNQVVSTNFLEKYFYCLWWGLQQL
;
A
#
# COMPACT_ATOMS: atom_id res chain seq x y z
N VAL A 1 11.35 -2.93 -18.01
CA VAL A 1 10.17 -3.80 -17.78
C VAL A 1 10.15 -4.32 -16.35
N LEU A 2 11.22 -4.98 -15.88
CA LEU A 2 11.29 -5.58 -14.55
C LEU A 2 11.00 -4.61 -13.39
N GLY A 3 11.55 -3.39 -13.39
CA GLY A 3 11.29 -2.40 -12.33
C GLY A 3 9.82 -1.91 -12.26
N ALA A 4 9.18 -1.71 -13.40
CA ALA A 4 7.76 -1.33 -13.45
C ALA A 4 6.84 -2.48 -12.99
N SER A 5 7.15 -3.72 -13.38
CA SER A 5 6.45 -4.91 -12.88
C SER A 5 6.63 -5.07 -11.38
N TRP A 6 7.84 -4.84 -10.85
CA TRP A 6 8.12 -4.90 -9.42
C TRP A 6 7.35 -3.85 -8.63
N TYR A 7 7.28 -2.60 -9.13
CA TYR A 7 6.46 -1.54 -8.54
C TYR A 7 4.96 -1.87 -8.54
N LEU A 8 4.44 -2.44 -9.63
CA LEU A 8 3.04 -2.83 -9.71
C LEU A 8 2.73 -3.94 -8.69
N ILE A 9 3.61 -4.94 -8.57
CA ILE A 9 3.45 -6.04 -7.61
C ILE A 9 3.54 -5.53 -6.16
N SER A 10 4.38 -4.55 -5.85
CA SER A 10 4.46 -3.99 -4.49
C SER A 10 3.14 -3.31 -4.08
N ILE A 11 2.52 -2.54 -4.98
CA ILE A 11 1.19 -1.94 -4.76
C ILE A 11 0.11 -3.01 -4.63
N GLU A 12 0.15 -4.06 -5.45
CA GLU A 12 -0.80 -5.17 -5.35
C GLU A 12 -0.71 -5.87 -3.99
N ARG A 13 0.51 -6.06 -3.47
CA ARG A 13 0.73 -6.62 -2.12
C ARG A 13 0.17 -5.71 -1.02
N GLN A 14 0.40 -4.40 -1.10
CA GLN A 14 -0.19 -3.43 -0.17
C GLN A 14 -1.72 -3.47 -0.17
N THR A 15 -2.31 -3.48 -1.37
CA THR A 15 -3.76 -3.54 -1.57
C THR A 15 -4.34 -4.84 -1.01
N THR A 16 -3.61 -5.94 -1.13
CA THR A 16 -4.00 -7.25 -0.58
C THR A 16 -4.00 -7.23 0.95
N CYS A 17 -2.99 -6.61 1.58
CA CYS A 17 -2.99 -6.43 3.03
C CYS A 17 -4.21 -5.63 3.48
N TRP A 18 -4.48 -4.48 2.86
CA TRP A 18 -5.63 -3.65 3.21
C TRP A 18 -6.94 -4.41 3.09
N LYS A 19 -7.16 -5.15 2.00
CA LYS A 19 -8.37 -5.97 1.82
C LYS A 19 -8.50 -7.04 2.90
N ARG A 20 -7.39 -7.66 3.33
CA ARG A 20 -7.40 -8.70 4.35
C ARG A 20 -7.71 -8.15 5.74
N GLU A 21 -7.06 -7.07 6.15
CA GLU A 21 -7.29 -6.47 7.47
C GLU A 21 -8.65 -5.77 7.53
N CYS A 22 -9.10 -5.14 6.43
CA CYS A 22 -10.47 -4.62 6.29
C CYS A 22 -11.54 -5.71 6.55
N ARG A 23 -11.35 -6.93 6.04
CA ARG A 23 -12.26 -8.06 6.31
C ARG A 23 -12.19 -8.58 7.75
N ARG A 24 -11.08 -8.34 8.45
CA ARG A 24 -10.85 -8.77 9.84
C ARG A 24 -11.25 -7.70 10.85
N GLU A 25 -11.47 -6.47 10.40
CA GLU A 25 -11.84 -5.35 11.24
C GLU A 25 -13.30 -5.54 11.70
N VAL A 26 -13.45 -5.79 13.00
CA VAL A 26 -14.78 -5.94 13.65
C VAL A 26 -15.23 -4.63 14.29
N THR A 27 -14.27 -3.77 14.65
CA THR A 27 -14.49 -2.50 15.36
C THR A 27 -15.08 -1.41 14.49
N ALA A 28 -14.81 -1.42 13.19
CA ALA A 28 -15.36 -0.47 12.23
C ALA A 28 -15.80 -1.22 10.97
N VAL A 29 -16.99 -0.93 10.46
CA VAL A 29 -17.50 -1.57 9.24
C VAL A 29 -16.66 -1.09 8.06
N CYS A 30 -15.79 -1.96 7.57
CA CYS A 30 -14.96 -1.67 6.41
C CYS A 30 -15.62 -2.21 5.14
N TYR A 31 -16.02 -1.30 4.24
CA TYR A 31 -16.44 -1.68 2.90
C TYR A 31 -15.26 -1.71 1.94
N SER A 32 -15.21 -2.69 1.05
CA SER A 32 -14.13 -2.76 0.04
C SER A 32 -14.07 -1.52 -0.85
N SER A 33 -15.18 -0.79 -1.01
CA SER A 33 -15.26 0.49 -1.73
C SER A 33 -14.43 1.60 -1.09
N PHE A 34 -14.23 1.57 0.24
CA PHE A 34 -13.48 2.60 0.98
C PHE A 34 -11.99 2.62 0.68
N LEU A 35 -11.47 1.49 0.18
CA LEU A 35 -10.07 1.35 -0.24
C LEU A 35 -9.79 1.98 -1.62
N TYR A 36 -10.82 2.40 -2.36
CA TYR A 36 -10.68 2.98 -3.69
C TYR A 36 -10.87 4.51 -3.67
N CYS A 37 -10.24 5.20 -4.62
CA CYS A 37 -10.28 6.66 -4.71
C CYS A 37 -11.66 7.24 -5.09
N ASN A 38 -12.62 6.41 -5.52
CA ASN A 38 -13.96 6.90 -5.86
C ASN A 38 -14.78 7.33 -4.63
N THR A 39 -14.46 6.81 -3.44
CA THR A 39 -15.17 7.10 -2.19
C THR A 39 -14.49 8.19 -1.36
N LEU A 40 -13.51 8.94 -1.91
CA LEU A 40 -12.77 9.96 -1.17
C LEU A 40 -13.66 11.00 -0.46
N ASN A 41 -14.77 11.37 -1.09
CA ASN A 41 -15.72 12.36 -0.56
C ASN A 41 -16.82 11.76 0.33
N ASP A 42 -16.90 10.44 0.45
CA ASP A 42 -17.89 9.74 1.27
C ASP A 42 -17.65 10.04 2.76
N SER A 43 -18.71 10.43 3.46
CA SER A 43 -18.68 10.70 4.90
C SER A 43 -18.37 9.44 5.71
N ASP A 44 -18.88 8.29 5.27
CA ASP A 44 -18.75 7.03 6.01
C ASP A 44 -17.31 6.52 5.92
N ARG A 45 -16.68 6.67 4.74
CA ARG A 45 -15.24 6.39 4.57
C ARG A 45 -14.41 7.28 5.48
N LYS A 46 -14.71 8.58 5.57
CA LYS A 46 -13.95 9.52 6.42
C LYS A 46 -14.07 9.16 7.90
N ALA A 47 -15.27 8.79 8.34
CA ALA A 47 -15.48 8.30 9.70
C ALA A 47 -14.70 7.01 9.96
N TRP A 48 -14.76 6.03 9.04
CA TRP A 48 -14.01 4.79 9.10
C TRP A 48 -12.49 5.04 9.14
N ALA A 49 -11.97 5.93 8.30
CA ALA A 49 -10.55 6.25 8.22
C ALA A 49 -9.97 6.83 9.53
N ASN A 50 -10.79 7.48 10.36
CA ASN A 50 -10.35 8.01 11.66
C ASN A 50 -10.24 6.95 12.75
N VAL A 51 -10.94 5.81 12.61
CA VAL A 51 -11.02 4.77 13.65
C VAL A 51 -10.38 3.45 13.23
N THR A 52 -10.07 3.28 11.95
CA THR A 52 -9.56 2.03 11.41
C THR A 52 -8.12 1.76 11.84
N GLN A 53 -7.83 0.49 12.11
CA GLN A 53 -6.46 0.00 12.34
C GLN A 53 -5.85 -0.63 11.08
N VAL A 54 -6.55 -0.60 9.94
CA VAL A 54 -6.12 -1.27 8.70
C VAL A 54 -4.82 -0.68 8.17
N PHE A 55 -4.63 0.64 8.26
CA PHE A 55 -3.41 1.29 7.79
C PHE A 55 -2.21 0.94 8.67
N ASP A 56 -2.37 1.00 9.99
CA ASP A 56 -1.30 0.68 10.96
C ASP A 56 -0.87 -0.79 10.86
N ARG A 57 -1.82 -1.71 10.70
CA ARG A 57 -1.55 -3.16 10.59
C ARG A 57 -0.98 -3.58 9.23
N CYS A 58 -1.01 -2.68 8.25
CA CYS A 58 -0.44 -2.88 6.94
C CYS A 58 0.77 -1.97 6.69
N ASP A 59 1.32 -1.36 7.73
CA ASP A 59 2.57 -0.62 7.64
C ASP A 59 3.75 -1.60 7.54
N PRO A 60 4.54 -1.59 6.45
CA PRO A 60 5.69 -2.49 6.28
C PRO A 60 6.84 -2.23 7.27
N GLN A 61 6.93 -1.04 7.89
CA GLN A 61 7.95 -0.74 8.90
C GLN A 61 7.50 -1.12 10.31
N THR A 62 6.26 -0.80 10.66
CA THR A 62 5.77 -0.95 12.04
C THR A 62 5.08 -2.28 12.29
N SER A 63 4.42 -2.85 11.27
CA SER A 63 3.63 -4.08 11.43
C SER A 63 4.40 -5.31 10.93
N LYS A 64 4.57 -6.31 11.81
CA LYS A 64 5.03 -7.66 11.44
C LYS A 64 3.88 -8.59 11.06
N ILE A 65 2.66 -8.06 10.94
CA ILE A 65 1.43 -8.83 10.76
C ILE A 65 1.31 -9.36 9.33
N PHE A 66 1.88 -8.64 8.36
CA PHE A 66 1.85 -9.00 6.95
C PHE A 66 3.27 -9.08 6.36
N SER A 67 3.61 -10.21 5.75
CA SER A 67 4.92 -10.44 5.14
C SER A 67 4.97 -9.84 3.73
N TYR A 68 5.55 -8.64 3.61
CA TYR A 68 5.77 -7.96 2.32
C TYR A 68 6.98 -8.49 1.55
N GLY A 69 7.90 -9.19 2.23
CA GLY A 69 9.10 -9.78 1.61
C GLY A 69 9.98 -8.72 0.93
N ILE A 70 10.47 -9.03 -0.27
CA ILE A 70 11.32 -8.14 -1.08
C ILE A 70 10.65 -6.81 -1.46
N PHE A 71 9.32 -6.70 -1.32
CA PHE A 71 8.57 -5.50 -1.65
C PHE A 71 8.41 -4.56 -0.45
N ALA A 72 8.82 -4.99 0.76
CA ALA A 72 8.75 -4.17 1.96
C ALA A 72 9.53 -2.86 1.79
N ASP A 73 10.71 -2.91 1.16
CA ASP A 73 11.54 -1.72 0.92
C ASP A 73 10.91 -0.73 -0.05
N ALA A 74 10.14 -1.21 -1.04
CA ALA A 74 9.42 -0.35 -1.99
C ALA A 74 8.35 0.50 -1.28
N LEU A 75 7.66 -0.14 -0.34
CA LEU A 75 6.51 0.41 0.38
C LEU A 75 6.98 1.28 1.56
N SER A 76 8.03 0.84 2.24
CA SER A 76 8.70 1.53 3.34
C SER A 76 9.38 2.84 2.92
N ASN A 77 10.04 2.86 1.75
CA ASN A 77 10.70 4.07 1.24
C ASN A 77 9.73 5.07 0.58
N GLN A 78 8.42 4.92 0.79
CA GLN A 78 7.38 5.81 0.27
C GLN A 78 7.61 6.22 -1.18
N VAL A 79 8.00 5.27 -2.04
CA VAL A 79 8.09 5.51 -3.50
C VAL A 79 6.71 5.92 -4.04
N VAL A 80 5.64 5.80 -3.26
CA VAL A 80 4.29 6.28 -3.59
C VAL A 80 4.12 7.80 -3.39
N SER A 81 4.83 8.42 -2.43
CA SER A 81 4.69 9.84 -2.05
C SER A 81 5.72 10.78 -2.71
N THR A 82 6.70 10.22 -3.42
CA THR A 82 7.79 11.00 -4.02
C THR A 82 7.45 11.56 -5.41
N ASN A 83 8.21 12.58 -5.82
CA ASN A 83 8.06 13.23 -7.12
C ASN A 83 8.29 12.23 -8.26
N PHE A 84 7.64 12.48 -9.41
CA PHE A 84 7.67 11.56 -10.57
C PHE A 84 9.10 11.17 -11.01
N LEU A 85 10.06 12.09 -10.92
CA LEU A 85 11.45 11.83 -11.27
C LEU A 85 12.14 10.84 -10.33
N GLU A 86 11.90 10.93 -9.02
CA GLU A 86 12.44 9.97 -8.05
C GLU A 86 11.87 8.57 -8.30
N LYS A 87 10.57 8.45 -8.58
CA LYS A 87 9.93 7.18 -8.98
C LYS A 87 10.61 6.59 -10.21
N TYR A 88 10.89 7.41 -11.22
CA TYR A 88 11.53 6.99 -12.45
C TYR A 88 12.97 6.51 -12.22
N PHE A 89 13.79 7.30 -11.53
CA PHE A 89 15.18 6.91 -11.22
C PHE A 89 15.26 5.70 -10.29
N TYR A 90 14.35 5.54 -9.33
CA TYR A 90 14.32 4.36 -8.45
C TYR A 90 13.95 3.08 -9.22
N CYS A 91 12.95 3.15 -10.12
CA CYS A 91 12.60 2.01 -10.98
C CYS A 91 13.72 1.68 -11.98
N LEU A 92 14.43 2.70 -12.48
CA LEU A 92 15.53 2.53 -13.42
C LEU A 92 16.76 1.93 -12.71
N TRP A 93 17.07 2.40 -11.50
CA TRP A 93 18.11 1.83 -10.62
C TRP A 93 17.85 0.36 -10.31
N TRP A 94 16.64 0.02 -9.85
CA TRP A 94 16.25 -1.37 -9.60
C TRP A 94 16.29 -2.23 -10.86
N GLY A 95 15.88 -1.67 -12.00
CA GLY A 95 16.01 -2.35 -13.30
C GLY A 95 17.46 -2.60 -13.72
N LEU A 96 18.37 -1.69 -13.38
CA LEU A 96 19.81 -1.81 -13.67
C LEU A 96 20.51 -2.81 -12.74
N GLN A 97 20.04 -2.95 -11.49
CA GLN A 97 20.55 -3.94 -10.53
C GLN A 97 20.26 -5.40 -10.92
N GLN A 98 19.31 -5.63 -11.83
CA GLN A 98 18.95 -6.97 -12.32
C GLN A 98 19.67 -7.36 -13.63
N LEU A 99 20.52 -6.49 -14.17
CA LEU A 99 21.40 -6.72 -15.32
C LEU A 99 22.83 -7.01 -14.85
#